data_AF-A0A9X1SJG5-F1
#
_entry.id   AF-A0A9X1SJG5-F1
#
_cell.length_a   1.000
_cell.length_b   1.000
_cell.length_c   1.000
_cell.angle_alpha   90.00
_cell.angle_beta   90.00
_cell.angle_gamma   90.00
#
_symmetry.space_group_name_H-M   'P 1'
#
loop_
_entity.id
_entity.type
_entity.pdbx_description
1 polymer ?
#
loop_
_entity_poly.entity_id
_entity_poly.type
_entity_poly.pdbx_seq_one_letter_code
_entity_poly.pdbx_strand_id
1 'polypeptide(L)'
;MREFIEQAPAAGTVIIDDGTDFTKIWSWRINAAARARTKSCYVPPPKKEQVAEVRTITIGEKPKSTLGEIELSGNIISTEELKSIPYNGNFDGRHFLSAIAGKTLSCREMLDLLNRDYPGHCLTISKIKSRMATLNMSPHASCRLTKGSNRTNRYTLICVTKDFLNQACKLQAAARG
;
A
#
# COMPACT_ATOMS: atom_id res chain seq x y z
N MET A 1 1.54 -14.49 38.15
CA MET A 1 0.82 -14.70 36.88
C MET A 1 -0.52 -14.02 37.01
N ARG A 2 -0.73 -12.88 36.35
CA ARG A 2 -2.04 -12.26 36.19
C ARG A 2 -2.29 -12.21 34.69
N GLU A 3 -3.26 -12.99 34.26
CA GLU A 3 -3.66 -13.07 32.85
C GLU A 3 -4.30 -11.74 32.46
N PHE A 4 -3.63 -11.00 31.57
CA PHE A 4 -4.26 -9.90 30.85
C PHE A 4 -5.03 -10.52 29.71
N ILE A 5 -6.33 -10.71 29.90
CA ILE A 5 -7.27 -10.99 28.83
C ILE A 5 -7.30 -9.72 27.96
N GLU A 6 -6.59 -9.76 26.84
CA GLU A 6 -6.57 -8.69 25.84
C GLU A 6 -7.92 -8.69 25.13
N GLN A 7 -8.86 -7.95 25.69
CA GLN A 7 -10.19 -7.77 25.16
C GLN A 7 -10.10 -6.86 23.94
N ALA A 8 -10.30 -7.42 22.75
CA ALA A 8 -10.29 -6.66 21.50
C ALA A 8 -11.37 -5.55 21.54
N PRO A 9 -11.06 -4.30 21.15
CA PRO A 9 -12.02 -3.21 21.21
C PRO A 9 -13.16 -3.43 20.20
N ALA A 10 -14.39 -3.20 20.66
CA ALA A 10 -15.59 -3.27 19.83
C ALA A 10 -15.58 -2.18 18.73
N ALA A 11 -16.26 -2.47 17.60
CA ALA A 11 -16.44 -1.53 16.51
C ALA A 11 -17.13 -0.24 17.00
N GLY A 12 -16.53 0.91 16.74
CA GLY A 12 -17.01 2.23 17.19
C GLY A 12 -16.07 2.99 18.14
N THR A 13 -14.91 2.42 18.49
CA THR A 13 -13.95 3.09 19.37
C THR A 13 -13.14 4.13 18.60
N VAL A 14 -13.27 5.42 18.97
CA VAL A 14 -12.45 6.51 18.44
C VAL A 14 -11.09 6.44 19.11
N ILE A 15 -10.05 6.06 18.37
CA ILE A 15 -8.67 6.15 18.86
C ILE A 15 -8.14 7.51 18.44
N ILE A 16 -8.02 8.39 19.42
CA ILE A 16 -7.41 9.71 19.24
C ILE A 16 -5.90 9.49 19.40
N ASP A 17 -5.19 9.55 18.27
CA ASP A 17 -3.73 9.59 18.28
C ASP A 17 -3.30 11.06 18.38
N ASP A 18 -2.87 11.46 19.58
CA ASP A 18 -2.46 12.84 19.87
C ASP A 18 -1.15 13.24 19.14
N GLY A 19 -0.51 12.34 18.37
CA GLY A 19 0.66 12.65 17.55
C GLY A 19 1.84 13.24 18.35
N THR A 20 1.85 12.97 19.65
CA THR A 20 2.79 13.57 20.61
C THR A 20 4.08 12.77 20.61
N ASP A 21 5.21 13.40 20.30
CA ASP A 21 6.51 12.73 20.29
C ASP A 21 7.06 12.62 21.72
N PHE A 22 7.03 11.40 22.26
CA PHE A 22 7.54 11.08 23.59
C PHE A 22 9.03 10.68 23.60
N THR A 23 9.68 10.63 22.44
CA THR A 23 11.05 10.08 22.29
C THR A 23 12.05 10.80 23.19
N LYS A 24 11.97 12.13 23.27
CA LYS A 24 12.85 12.94 24.14
C LYS A 24 12.58 12.70 25.63
N ILE A 25 11.32 12.51 26.02
CA ILE A 25 10.93 12.23 27.42
C ILE A 25 11.40 10.83 27.83
N TRP A 26 11.19 9.83 26.98
CA TRP A 26 11.63 8.46 27.21
C TRP A 26 13.16 8.38 27.33
N SER A 27 13.87 9.03 26.40
CA SER A 27 15.33 9.15 26.44
C SER A 27 15.81 9.84 27.71
N TRP A 28 15.12 10.88 28.16
CA TRP A 28 15.45 11.55 29.42
C TRP A 28 15.25 10.61 30.63
N ARG A 29 14.15 9.86 30.67
CA ARG A 29 13.82 8.93 31.77
C ARG A 29 14.81 7.77 31.87
N ILE A 30 15.19 7.16 30.75
CA ILE A 30 16.21 6.11 30.72
C ILE A 30 17.52 6.62 31.33
N ASN A 31 17.92 7.84 30.98
CA ASN A 31 19.16 8.45 31.47
C ASN A 31 19.00 9.12 32.85
N ALA A 32 17.84 9.07 33.50
CA ALA A 32 17.63 9.70 34.80
C ALA A 32 18.36 8.96 35.93
N ALA A 33 18.36 7.62 35.90
CA ALA A 33 19.07 6.81 36.88
C ALA A 33 20.60 6.97 36.79
N ALA A 34 21.12 7.11 35.57
CA ALA A 34 22.54 7.42 35.33
C ALA A 34 22.91 8.79 35.92
N ARG A 35 22.10 9.82 35.67
CA ARG A 35 22.31 11.18 36.20
C ARG A 35 22.23 11.26 37.73
N ALA A 36 21.32 10.50 38.34
CA ALA A 36 21.23 10.41 39.80
C ALA A 36 22.47 9.77 40.43
N ARG A 37 23.06 8.77 39.76
CA ARG A 37 24.26 8.06 40.24
C ARG A 37 25.54 8.86 40.02
N THR A 38 25.67 9.57 38.90
CA THR A 38 26.86 10.35 38.57
C THR A 38 26.89 11.74 39.21
N LYS A 39 25.86 12.13 39.98
CA LYS A 39 25.71 13.45 40.59
C LYS A 39 25.86 14.61 39.59
N SER A 40 25.54 14.36 38.32
CA SER A 40 25.53 15.41 37.29
C SER A 40 24.48 16.46 37.62
N CYS A 41 24.66 17.69 37.14
CA CYS A 41 23.70 18.77 37.33
C CYS A 41 22.27 18.34 36.95
N TYR A 42 21.30 18.77 37.77
CA TYR A 42 19.91 18.45 37.53
C TYR A 42 19.45 19.09 36.21
N VAL A 43 18.97 18.27 35.28
CA VAL A 43 18.39 18.72 34.01
C VAL A 43 16.90 18.39 34.07
N PRO A 44 15.99 19.37 34.02
CA PRO A 44 14.56 19.09 34.05
C PRO A 44 14.13 18.26 32.82
N PRO A 45 13.06 17.47 32.95
CA PRO A 45 12.55 16.68 31.82
C PRO A 45 12.11 17.60 30.67
N PRO A 46 12.39 17.21 29.40
CA PRO A 46 11.93 17.97 28.25
C PRO A 46 10.40 17.98 28.19
N LYS A 47 9.83 19.09 27.71
CA LYS A 47 8.37 19.19 27.50
C LYS A 47 7.96 18.26 26.36
N LYS A 48 6.72 17.76 26.43
CA LYS A 48 6.10 17.03 25.32
C LYS A 48 5.99 17.97 24.13
N GLU A 49 6.40 17.48 22.97
CA GLU A 49 6.39 18.25 21.72
C GLU A 49 5.31 17.65 20.82
N GLN A 50 4.37 18.48 20.38
CA GLN A 50 3.35 18.07 19.44
C GLN A 50 3.90 18.26 18.03
N VAL A 51 4.20 17.14 17.36
CA VAL A 51 4.90 17.15 16.07
C VAL A 51 3.91 17.12 14.89
N ALA A 52 2.64 16.77 15.14
CA ALA A 52 1.57 16.81 14.15
C ALA A 52 0.24 17.29 14.77
N GLU A 53 -0.59 17.95 13.96
CA GLU A 53 -1.98 18.25 14.34
C GLU A 53 -2.74 16.95 14.64
N VAL A 54 -3.59 16.98 15.68
CA VAL A 54 -4.35 15.82 16.17
C VAL A 54 -5.18 15.24 15.04
N ARG A 55 -4.88 14.00 14.65
CA ARG A 55 -5.63 13.28 13.62
C ARG A 55 -6.65 12.39 14.30
N THR A 56 -7.94 12.69 14.15
CA THR A 56 -9.01 11.82 14.63
C THR A 56 -9.08 10.59 13.72
N ILE A 57 -8.68 9.42 14.22
CA ILE A 57 -8.76 8.17 13.47
C ILE A 57 -10.04 7.44 13.91
N THR A 58 -11.07 7.49 13.07
CA THR A 58 -12.26 6.65 13.23
C THR A 58 -11.95 5.25 12.70
N ILE A 59 -11.86 4.26 13.59
CA ILE A 59 -11.76 2.84 13.20
C ILE A 59 -13.14 2.40 12.71
N GLY A 60 -13.33 2.45 11.39
CA GLY A 60 -14.61 2.06 10.78
C GLY A 60 -14.81 2.50 9.34
N GLU A 61 -13.99 3.41 8.81
CA GLU A 61 -13.99 3.74 7.39
C GLU A 61 -12.58 3.50 6.84
N LYS A 62 -12.47 2.74 5.74
CA LYS A 62 -11.34 2.93 4.82
C LYS A 62 -11.22 4.43 4.59
N PRO A 63 -9.99 4.99 4.50
CA PRO A 63 -9.82 6.43 4.36
C PRO A 63 -10.80 6.93 3.31
N LYS A 64 -11.76 7.77 3.75
CA LYS A 64 -12.34 8.78 2.88
C LYS A 64 -11.14 9.38 2.17
N SER A 65 -11.21 9.37 0.85
CA SER A 65 -10.26 9.99 -0.04
C SER A 65 -9.83 11.35 0.49
N THR A 66 -8.79 11.39 1.30
CA THR A 66 -7.88 12.51 1.25
C THR A 66 -7.17 12.27 -0.06
N LEU A 67 -7.46 13.12 -1.04
CA LEU A 67 -6.45 13.58 -1.98
C LEU A 67 -5.25 14.08 -1.15
N GLY A 68 -4.49 13.17 -0.54
CA GLY A 68 -3.07 13.25 -0.67
C GLY A 68 -2.84 12.71 -2.06
N GLU A 69 -2.62 13.61 -3.01
CA GLU A 69 -1.86 13.25 -4.20
C GLU A 69 -0.72 12.37 -3.70
N ILE A 70 -0.78 11.07 -4.01
CA ILE A 70 0.45 10.44 -4.41
C ILE A 70 0.79 11.26 -5.65
N GLU A 71 1.68 12.23 -5.52
CA GLU A 71 2.33 12.87 -6.65
C GLU A 71 3.03 11.72 -7.37
N LEU A 72 2.29 10.99 -8.21
CA LEU A 72 2.86 10.13 -9.21
C LEU A 72 3.58 11.10 -10.13
N SER A 73 4.86 11.35 -9.85
CA SER A 73 5.69 12.20 -10.68
C SER A 73 5.79 11.55 -12.05
N GLY A 74 5.02 12.07 -13.03
CA GLY A 74 5.03 11.57 -14.40
C GLY A 74 3.66 11.59 -15.07
N ASN A 75 3.66 11.36 -16.39
CA ASN A 75 2.43 11.25 -17.17
C ASN A 75 1.59 10.06 -16.69
N ILE A 76 0.53 10.32 -15.92
CA ILE A 76 -0.39 9.30 -15.42
C ILE A 76 -1.27 8.82 -16.57
N ILE A 77 -1.39 7.50 -16.72
CA ILE A 77 -2.26 6.89 -17.72
C ILE A 77 -3.55 6.46 -17.04
N SER A 78 -4.68 6.95 -17.57
CA SER A 78 -6.00 6.63 -17.04
C SER A 78 -6.40 5.18 -17.39
N THR A 79 -7.43 4.69 -16.71
CA THR A 79 -8.00 3.37 -17.01
C THR A 79 -8.56 3.27 -18.43
N GLU A 80 -9.00 4.37 -19.02
CA GLU A 80 -9.52 4.43 -20.40
C GLU A 80 -8.37 4.28 -21.40
N GLU A 81 -7.25 4.97 -21.17
CA GLU A 81 -6.07 4.85 -22.02
C GLU A 81 -5.47 3.44 -21.95
N LEU A 82 -5.44 2.82 -20.77
CA LEU A 82 -5.01 1.42 -20.63
C LEU A 82 -5.88 0.45 -21.45
N LYS A 83 -7.19 0.70 -21.56
CA LYS A 83 -8.11 -0.14 -22.33
C LYS A 83 -7.90 -0.01 -23.85
N SER A 84 -7.40 1.12 -24.32
CA SER A 84 -7.12 1.37 -25.74
C SER A 84 -5.85 0.71 -26.28
N ILE A 85 -5.08 0.01 -25.44
CA ILE A 85 -3.82 -0.63 -25.86
C ILE A 85 -4.14 -1.78 -26.84
N PRO A 86 -3.69 -1.70 -28.11
CA PRO A 86 -3.97 -2.75 -29.09
C PRO A 86 -3.19 -4.02 -28.76
N TYR A 87 -3.85 -5.18 -28.92
CA TYR A 87 -3.22 -6.49 -28.76
C TYR A 87 -2.48 -6.89 -30.04
N ASN A 88 -1.17 -7.14 -29.91
CA ASN A 88 -0.29 -7.50 -31.04
C ASN A 88 0.02 -9.01 -31.12
N GLY A 89 -0.70 -9.86 -30.40
CA GLY A 89 -0.43 -11.30 -30.32
C GLY A 89 0.60 -11.71 -29.26
N ASN A 90 1.37 -10.78 -28.68
CA ASN A 90 2.30 -11.08 -27.59
C ASN A 90 1.75 -10.58 -26.24
N PHE A 91 1.59 -11.50 -25.28
CA PHE A 91 1.06 -11.15 -23.96
C PHE A 91 2.15 -10.55 -23.05
N ASP A 92 2.20 -9.22 -23.04
CA ASP A 92 3.11 -8.43 -22.20
C ASP A 92 2.46 -7.82 -20.96
N GLY A 93 3.28 -7.21 -20.09
CA GLY A 93 2.82 -6.54 -18.86
C GLY A 93 1.73 -5.47 -19.09
N ARG A 94 1.75 -4.81 -20.26
CA ARG A 94 0.75 -3.81 -20.65
C ARG A 94 -0.65 -4.40 -20.81
N HIS A 95 -0.74 -5.57 -21.44
CA HIS A 95 -2.00 -6.28 -21.64
C HIS A 95 -2.56 -6.80 -20.32
N PHE A 96 -1.69 -7.23 -19.41
CA PHE A 96 -2.10 -7.56 -18.04
C PHE A 96 -2.76 -6.37 -17.33
N LEU A 97 -2.15 -5.19 -17.41
CA LEU A 97 -2.70 -3.97 -16.79
C LEU A 97 -3.99 -3.52 -17.45
N SER A 98 -4.06 -3.57 -18.79
CA SER A 98 -5.27 -3.30 -19.55
C SER A 98 -6.44 -4.20 -19.14
N ALA A 99 -6.18 -5.51 -18.97
CA ALA A 99 -7.20 -6.49 -18.61
C ALA A 99 -7.86 -6.23 -17.25
N ILE A 100 -7.05 -5.75 -16.28
CA ILE A 100 -7.48 -5.49 -14.90
C ILE A 100 -7.87 -4.03 -14.65
N ALA A 101 -7.59 -3.12 -15.60
CA ALA A 101 -7.88 -1.70 -15.47
C ALA A 101 -9.38 -1.45 -15.26
N GLY A 102 -9.72 -0.73 -14.19
CA GLY A 102 -11.10 -0.38 -13.84
C GLY A 102 -11.96 -1.54 -13.33
N LYS A 103 -11.38 -2.73 -13.11
CA LYS A 103 -12.09 -3.89 -12.54
C LYS A 103 -11.60 -4.17 -11.11
N THR A 104 -12.50 -4.69 -10.27
CA THR A 104 -12.14 -5.16 -8.92
C THR A 104 -12.16 -6.67 -8.88
N LEU A 105 -10.97 -7.29 -8.86
CA LEU A 105 -10.81 -8.72 -9.14
C LEU A 105 -9.92 -9.41 -8.11
N SER A 106 -10.22 -10.66 -7.79
CA SER A 106 -9.31 -11.59 -7.10
C SER A 106 -8.34 -12.22 -8.09
N CYS A 107 -7.23 -12.79 -7.60
CA CYS A 107 -6.25 -13.44 -8.48
C CYS A 107 -6.83 -14.59 -9.32
N ARG A 108 -7.89 -15.26 -8.85
CA ARG A 108 -8.59 -16.30 -9.62
C ARG A 108 -9.42 -15.68 -10.75
N GLU A 109 -10.24 -14.68 -10.43
CA GLU A 109 -11.02 -13.96 -11.45
C GLU A 109 -10.13 -13.28 -12.49
N MET A 110 -8.95 -12.79 -12.09
CA MET A 110 -7.94 -12.29 -13.03
C MET A 110 -7.46 -13.38 -13.98
N LEU A 111 -7.19 -14.58 -13.48
CA LEU A 111 -6.76 -15.71 -14.33
C LEU A 111 -7.87 -16.11 -15.31
N ASP A 112 -9.12 -16.19 -14.84
CA ASP A 112 -10.26 -16.54 -15.69
C ASP A 112 -10.49 -15.50 -16.78
N LEU A 113 -10.39 -14.21 -16.44
CA LEU A 113 -10.47 -13.12 -17.42
C LEU A 113 -9.35 -13.17 -18.44
N LEU A 114 -8.12 -13.42 -18.01
CA LEU A 114 -6.98 -13.50 -18.90
C LEU A 114 -7.12 -14.71 -19.85
N ASN A 115 -7.59 -15.86 -19.35
CA ASN A 115 -7.79 -17.05 -20.17
C ASN A 115 -8.84 -16.80 -21.27
N ARG A 116 -9.81 -15.92 -20.98
CA ARG A 116 -10.87 -15.52 -21.92
C ARG A 116 -10.39 -14.50 -22.94
N ASP A 117 -9.74 -13.43 -22.48
CA ASP A 117 -9.42 -12.27 -23.31
C ASP A 117 -8.07 -12.43 -24.05
N TYR A 118 -7.17 -13.28 -23.54
CA TYR A 118 -5.82 -13.51 -24.08
C TYR A 118 -5.48 -15.01 -24.09
N PRO A 119 -6.12 -15.81 -24.97
CA PRO A 119 -5.81 -17.24 -25.08
C PRO A 119 -4.32 -17.41 -25.45
N GLY A 120 -3.62 -18.28 -24.72
CA GLY A 120 -2.18 -18.51 -24.92
C GLY A 120 -1.26 -17.70 -24.01
N HIS A 121 -1.78 -16.96 -23.03
CA HIS A 121 -0.92 -16.42 -21.97
C HIS A 121 -0.37 -17.55 -21.08
N CYS A 122 0.90 -17.44 -20.65
CA CYS A 122 1.53 -18.43 -19.76
C CYS A 122 1.53 -18.00 -18.27
N LEU A 123 0.52 -17.20 -17.87
CA LEU A 123 0.37 -16.73 -16.49
C LEU A 123 -0.33 -17.78 -15.61
N THR A 124 0.24 -18.01 -14.44
CA THR A 124 -0.35 -18.83 -13.37
C THR A 124 -0.78 -17.93 -12.20
N ILE A 125 -1.61 -18.46 -11.30
CA ILE A 125 -2.05 -17.72 -10.10
C ILE A 125 -0.85 -17.18 -9.30
N SER A 126 0.23 -17.96 -9.19
CA SER A 126 1.45 -17.53 -8.47
C SER A 126 2.09 -16.31 -9.13
N LYS A 127 2.22 -16.32 -10.47
CA LYS A 127 2.75 -15.17 -11.22
C LYS A 127 1.85 -13.94 -11.09
N ILE A 128 0.53 -14.12 -11.09
CA ILE A 128 -0.44 -13.03 -10.89
C ILE A 128 -0.29 -12.43 -9.49
N LYS A 129 -0.20 -13.26 -8.44
CA LYS A 129 0.02 -12.80 -7.06
C LYS A 129 1.30 -12.00 -6.93
N SER A 130 2.39 -12.49 -7.52
CA SER A 130 3.68 -11.79 -7.52
C SER A 130 3.57 -10.42 -8.21
N ARG A 131 2.96 -10.36 -9.40
CA ARG A 131 2.71 -9.09 -10.10
C ARG A 131 1.86 -8.11 -9.29
N MET A 132 0.80 -8.57 -8.64
CA MET A 132 -0.04 -7.71 -7.81
C MET A 132 0.67 -7.23 -6.55
N ALA A 133 1.54 -8.06 -5.95
CA ALA A 133 2.39 -7.63 -4.85
C ALA A 133 3.38 -6.54 -5.30
N THR A 134 4.05 -6.72 -6.44
CA THR A 134 4.95 -5.72 -7.01
C THR A 134 4.21 -4.42 -7.34
N LEU A 135 3.01 -4.50 -7.92
CA LEU A 135 2.18 -3.31 -8.20
C LEU A 135 1.77 -2.57 -6.93
N ASN A 136 1.38 -3.30 -5.88
CA ASN A 136 0.98 -2.71 -4.60
C ASN A 136 2.15 -2.08 -3.84
N MET A 137 3.39 -2.54 -4.09
CA MET A 137 4.61 -1.98 -3.50
C MET A 137 5.27 -0.91 -4.37
N SER A 138 4.80 -0.71 -5.60
CA SER A 138 5.42 0.21 -6.55
C SER A 138 4.94 1.64 -6.32
N PRO A 139 5.83 2.64 -6.36
CA PRO A 139 5.43 4.05 -6.33
C PRO A 139 4.77 4.51 -7.65
N HIS A 140 4.85 3.71 -8.71
CA HIS A 140 4.36 4.07 -10.05
C HIS A 140 3.02 3.42 -10.40
N ALA A 141 2.40 2.70 -9.47
CA ALA A 141 1.09 2.08 -9.67
C ALA A 141 0.27 2.18 -8.40
N SER A 142 -0.96 2.70 -8.52
CA SER A 142 -1.88 2.76 -7.40
C SER A 142 -2.86 1.60 -7.48
N CYS A 143 -2.71 0.65 -6.56
CA CYS A 143 -3.60 -0.50 -6.41
C CYS A 143 -4.36 -0.40 -5.09
N ARG A 144 -5.68 -0.51 -5.16
CA ARG A 144 -6.53 -0.61 -3.97
C ARG A 144 -6.73 -2.09 -3.63
N LEU A 145 -6.29 -2.49 -2.45
CA LEU A 145 -6.60 -3.79 -1.87
C LEU A 145 -7.90 -3.70 -1.07
N THR A 146 -8.81 -4.64 -1.33
CA THR A 146 -10.06 -4.79 -0.60
C THR A 146 -10.21 -6.23 -0.13
N LYS A 147 -10.64 -6.43 1.12
CA LYS A 147 -11.02 -7.76 1.61
C LYS A 147 -12.44 -8.05 1.12
N GLY A 148 -12.61 -9.10 0.33
CA GLY A 148 -13.91 -9.61 -0.08
C GLY A 148 -14.60 -10.39 1.04
N SER A 149 -15.90 -10.65 0.89
CA SER A 149 -16.72 -11.39 1.87
C SER A 149 -16.12 -12.76 2.22
N ASN A 150 -15.53 -13.44 1.24
CA ASN A 150 -14.97 -14.79 1.38
C ASN A 150 -13.51 -14.80 1.89
N ARG A 151 -13.07 -13.78 2.63
CA ARG A 151 -11.66 -13.56 3.04
C ARG A 151 -10.68 -13.50 1.86
N THR A 152 -11.20 -13.34 0.64
CA THR A 152 -10.39 -13.25 -0.57
C THR A 152 -9.94 -11.81 -0.78
N ASN A 153 -8.65 -11.64 -1.10
CA ASN A 153 -8.12 -10.35 -1.51
C ASN A 153 -8.64 -10.00 -2.91
N ARG A 154 -9.30 -8.85 -3.05
CA ARG A 154 -9.69 -8.27 -4.32
C ARG A 154 -8.90 -6.99 -4.56
N TYR A 155 -8.39 -6.83 -5.77
CA TYR A 155 -7.54 -5.73 -6.17
C TYR A 155 -8.26 -4.88 -7.21
N THR A 156 -8.13 -3.56 -7.08
CA THR A 156 -8.62 -2.59 -8.05
C THR A 156 -7.43 -1.74 -8.51
N LEU A 157 -7.11 -1.78 -9.80
CA LEU A 157 -6.09 -0.89 -10.36
C LEU A 157 -6.72 0.49 -10.60
N ILE A 158 -6.17 1.51 -9.94
CA ILE A 158 -6.66 2.90 -10.03
C ILE A 158 -5.93 3.62 -11.18
N CYS A 159 -4.61 3.66 -11.13
CA CYS A 159 -3.79 4.34 -12.13
C CYS A 159 -2.37 3.76 -12.19
N VAL A 160 -1.68 4.02 -13.29
CA VAL A 160 -0.30 3.59 -13.55
C VAL A 160 0.45 4.73 -14.26
N THR A 161 1.70 4.99 -13.88
CA THR A 161 2.57 5.95 -14.58
C THR A 161 3.02 5.40 -15.95
N LYS A 162 3.13 6.26 -16.96
CA LYS A 162 3.65 5.90 -18.29
C LYS A 162 5.05 5.29 -18.24
N ASP A 163 5.89 5.74 -17.31
CA ASP A 163 7.24 5.19 -17.11
C ASP A 163 7.21 3.73 -16.68
N PHE A 164 6.26 3.34 -15.83
CA PHE A 164 6.08 1.95 -15.43
C PHE A 164 5.68 1.06 -16.62
N LEU A 165 4.80 1.54 -17.50
CA LEU A 165 4.45 0.82 -18.73
C LEU A 165 5.62 0.68 -19.70
N ASN A 166 6.51 1.67 -19.74
CA ASN A 166 7.70 1.65 -20.58
C ASN A 166 8.79 0.75 -19.99
N GLN A 167 8.94 0.73 -18.67
CA GLN A 167 9.92 -0.10 -17.96
C GLN A 167 9.53 -1.58 -17.95
N ALA A 168 8.23 -1.89 -17.82
CA ALA A 168 7.71 -3.24 -18.02
C ALA A 168 8.06 -3.80 -19.42
N CYS A 169 8.08 -2.93 -20.43
CA CYS A 169 8.47 -3.29 -21.80
C CYS A 169 9.99 -3.57 -21.92
N LYS A 170 10.83 -2.74 -21.27
CA LYS A 170 12.30 -2.89 -21.29
C LYS A 170 12.77 -4.18 -20.62
N LEU A 171 12.19 -4.56 -19.49
CA LEU A 171 12.57 -5.77 -18.75
C LEU A 171 12.22 -7.07 -19.52
N GLN A 172 11.14 -7.07 -20.29
CA GLN A 172 10.80 -8.22 -21.14
C GLN A 172 11.68 -8.32 -22.39
N ALA A 173 12.11 -7.18 -22.96
CA ALA A 173 13.05 -7.15 -24.06
C ALA A 173 14.46 -7.62 -23.64
N ALA A 174 14.93 -7.21 -22.45
CA ALA A 174 16.22 -7.60 -21.92
C ALA A 174 16.32 -9.09 -21.54
N ALA A 175 15.20 -9.77 -21.28
CA ALA A 175 15.17 -11.20 -21.00
C ALA A 175 15.14 -12.09 -22.27
N ARG A 176 15.06 -11.48 -23.46
CA ARG A 176 14.98 -12.17 -24.76
C ARG A 176 16.26 -12.01 -25.62
N GLY A 177 17.22 -11.21 -25.18
CA GLY A 177 18.55 -11.06 -25.81
C GLY A 177 19.61 -11.79 -25.00
#